data_AF-A0AB33AJR0-F1
#
_entry.id   AF-A0AB33AJR0-F1
#
_cell.length_a   1.000
_cell.length_b   1.000
_cell.length_c   1.000
_cell.angle_alpha   90.00
_cell.angle_beta   90.00
_cell.angle_gamma   90.00
#
_symmetry.space_group_name_H-M   'P 1'
#
loop_
_entity.id
_entity.type
_entity.pdbx_description
1 polymer ?
#
loop_
_entity_poly.entity_id
_entity_poly.type
_entity_poly.pdbx_seq_one_letter_code
_entity_poly.pdbx_strand_id
1 'polypeptide(L)' 'MELEVLRKDMIVSQRKGQPFIVASTIIWVSITLVTMMKVSLPVQNLLIFLLFMSIVATLLVCWEMAEC' A
#
# COMPACT_ATOMS: atom_id res chain seq x y z
N MET A 1 20.00 28.38 -4.59
CA MET A 1 19.08 27.33 -5.05
C MET A 1 17.82 28.03 -5.55
N GLU A 2 17.45 27.85 -6.82
CA GLU A 2 16.29 28.53 -7.39
C GLU A 2 14.97 27.89 -6.89
N LEU A 3 13.93 28.71 -6.71
CA LEU A 3 12.62 28.27 -6.19
C LEU A 3 11.99 27.15 -7.02
N GLU A 4 12.29 27.08 -8.32
CA GLU A 4 11.79 26.02 -9.20
C GLU A 4 12.39 24.65 -8.90
N VAL A 5 13.66 24.61 -8.47
CA VAL A 5 14.35 23.38 -8.09
C VAL A 5 13.74 22.82 -6.80
N LEU A 6 13.52 23.68 -5.80
CA LEU A 6 12.86 23.31 -4.53
C LEU A 6 11.45 22.74 -4.75
N ARG A 7 10.67 23.31 -5.67
CA ARG A 7 9.34 22.80 -6.01
C ARG A 7 9.41 21.40 -6.63
N LYS A 8 10.34 21.18 -7.56
CA LYS A 8 10.52 19.87 -8.20
C LYS A 8 10.92 18.80 -7.17
N ASP A 9 11.86 19.10 -6.29
CA ASP A 9 12.29 18.17 -5.24
C ASP A 9 11.16 17.82 -4.28
N MET A 10 10.33 18.80 -3.91
CA MET A 10 9.15 18.56 -3.08
C MET A 10 8.14 17.61 -3.76
N ILE A 11 7.87 17.82 -5.06
CA ILE A 11 6.96 16.97 -5.83
C ILE A 11 7.50 15.53 -5.94
N VAL A 12 8.80 15.38 -6.21
CA VAL A 12 9.44 14.06 -6.29
C VAL A 12 9.43 13.35 -4.94
N SER A 13 9.68 14.07 -3.85
CA SER A 13 9.62 13.53 -2.49
C SER A 13 8.22 13.05 -2.10
N GLN A 14 7.17 13.83 -2.42
CA GLN A 14 5.78 13.45 -2.14
C GLN A 14 5.33 12.22 -2.95
N ARG A 15 5.83 12.03 -4.17
CA ARG A 15 5.53 10.82 -4.98
C ARG A 15 6.03 9.53 -4.33
N LYS A 16 7.08 9.57 -3.50
CA LYS A 16 7.58 8.39 -2.78
C LYS A 16 6.59 7.87 -1.72
N GLY A 17 5.72 8.73 -1.17
CA GLY A 17 4.70 8.34 -0.20
C GLY A 17 3.41 7.78 -0.81
N GLN A 18 3.13 8.08 -2.09
CA GLN A 18 1.93 7.60 -2.78
C GLN A 18 1.76 6.07 -2.79
N PRO A 19 2.78 5.24 -3.09
CA PRO A 19 2.61 3.78 -3.09
C PRO A 19 2.17 3.24 -1.73
N PHE A 20 2.67 3.81 -0.63
CA PHE A 20 2.27 3.41 0.72
C PHE A 20 0.80 3.74 1.02
N ILE A 21 0.35 4.94 0.62
CA ILE A 21 -1.04 5.39 0.81
C ILE A 21 -2.01 4.49 0.01
N VAL A 22 -1.66 4.17 -1.25
CA VAL A 22 -2.48 3.31 -2.10
C VAL A 22 -2.61 1.91 -1.48
N ALA A 23 -1.51 1.31 -1.04
CA ALA A 23 -1.55 -0.01 -0.42
C ALA A 23 -2.31 -0.03 0.91
N SER A 24 -2.16 1.00 1.74
CA SER A 24 -2.94 1.15 2.97
C SER A 24 -4.44 1.18 2.68
N THR A 25 -4.86 1.91 1.65
CA THR A 25 -6.26 1.98 1.22
C THR A 25 -6.78 0.61 0.77
N ILE A 26 -5.99 -0.13 -0.03
CA ILE A 26 -6.34 -1.48 -0.49
C ILE A 26 -6.50 -2.46 0.69
N ILE A 27 -5.62 -2.40 1.67
CA ILE A 27 -5.69 -3.25 2.88
C ILE A 27 -6.99 -2.98 3.64
N TRP A 28 -7.34 -1.71 3.88
CA TRP A 28 -8.58 -1.34 4.57
C TRP A 28 -9.84 -1.81 3.83
N VAL A 29 -9.88 -1.66 2.51
CA VAL A 29 -11.00 -2.16 1.69
C VAL A 29 -11.09 -3.68 1.76
N SER A 30 -9.95 -4.38 1.70
CA SER A 30 -9.90 -5.84 1.77
C SER A 30 -10.39 -6.37 3.12
N ILE A 31 -9.99 -5.75 4.23
CA ILE A 31 -10.48 -6.09 5.58
C ILE A 31 -11.99 -5.87 5.66
N THR A 32 -12.48 -4.75 5.13
CA THR A 32 -13.92 -4.45 5.11
C THR A 32 -14.70 -5.51 4.32
N LEU A 33 -14.17 -5.93 3.17
CA LEU A 33 -14.79 -6.98 2.35
C LEU A 33 -14.85 -8.32 3.10
N VAL A 34 -13.73 -8.76 3.69
CA VAL A 34 -13.63 -10.04 4.40
C VAL A 34 -14.51 -10.05 5.65
N THR A 35 -14.59 -8.93 6.38
CA THR A 35 -15.44 -8.82 7.56
C THR A 35 -16.93 -8.84 7.21
N MET A 36 -17.31 -8.42 5.99
CA MET A 36 -18.66 -8.57 5.47
C MET A 36 -19.01 -9.99 5.02
N MET A 37 -18.02 -10.83 4.73
CA MET A 37 -18.26 -12.26 4.53
C MET A 37 -18.62 -12.87 5.89
N LYS A 38 -19.84 -13.40 6.02
CA LYS A 38 -20.36 -14.08 7.23
C LYS A 38 -19.68 -15.44 7.45
N VAL A 39 -18.35 -15.45 7.55
CA VAL A 39 -17.52 -16.62 7.85
C VAL A 39 -16.99 -16.51 9.28
N SER A 40 -16.48 -17.62 9.82
CA SER A 40 -15.96 -17.63 11.18
C SER A 40 -14.73 -16.73 11.31
N LEU A 41 -14.55 -16.13 12.49
CA LEU A 41 -13.43 -15.24 12.81
C LEU A 41 -12.04 -15.82 12.46
N PRO A 42 -11.75 -17.13 12.70
CA PRO A 42 -10.48 -17.73 12.31
C PRO A 42 -10.25 -17.71 10.79
N VAL A 43 -11.31 -17.92 10.00
CA VAL A 43 -11.25 -17.89 8.53
C VAL A 43 -11.07 -16.46 8.05
N GLN A 44 -11.75 -15.48 8.66
CA GLN A 44 -11.54 -14.05 8.36
C GLN A 44 -10.07 -13.65 8.60
N ASN A 45 -9.50 -14.04 9.74
CA ASN A 45 -8.11 -13.72 10.07
C ASN A 45 -7.12 -14.36 9.10
N LEU A 46 -7.35 -15.61 8.70
CA LEU A 46 -6.51 -16.30 7.72
C LEU A 46 -6.55 -15.59 6.35
N LEU A 47 -7.74 -15.20 5.90
CA LEU A 47 -7.91 -14.48 4.63
C LEU A 47 -7.22 -13.11 4.65
N ILE A 48 -7.39 -12.35 5.74
CA ILE A 48 -6.73 -11.05 5.91
C ILE A 48 -5.21 -11.21 5.93
N PHE A 49 -4.69 -12.23 6.62
CA PHE A 49 -3.25 -12.52 6.67
C PHE A 49 -2.67 -12.82 5.27
N LEU A 50 -3.34 -13.68 4.50
CA LEU A 50 -2.91 -14.03 3.14
C LEU A 50 -2.92 -12.79 2.22
N LEU A 51 -4.00 -12.00 2.26
CA LEU A 51 -4.10 -10.75 1.50
C LEU A 51 -2.99 -9.76 1.86
N PHE A 52 -2.70 -9.60 3.16
CA PHE A 52 -1.64 -8.71 3.63
C PHE A 52 -0.27 -9.14 3.09
N MET A 53 0.06 -10.43 3.16
CA MET A 53 1.33 -10.95 2.64
C MET A 53 1.49 -10.71 1.13
N SER A 54 0.42 -10.93 0.34
CA SER A 54 0.46 -10.68 -1.11
C SER A 54 0.61 -9.19 -1.46
N ILE A 55 -0.08 -8.30 -0.73
CA ILE A 55 0.00 -6.84 -0.95
C ILE A 55 1.39 -6.33 -0.59
N VAL A 56 1.94 -6.75 0.55
CA VAL A 56 3.29 -6.34 0.99
C VAL A 56 4.36 -6.83 0.02
N ALA A 57 4.28 -8.09 -0.45
CA ALA A 57 5.22 -8.60 -1.45
C ALA A 57 5.18 -7.79 -2.74
N THR A 58 3.98 -7.43 -3.21
CA THR A 58 3.82 -6.58 -4.41
C THR A 58 4.35 -5.18 -4.18
N LEU A 59 4.13 -4.60 -2.98
CA LEU A 59 4.67 -3.29 -2.62
C LEU A 59 6.20 -3.28 -2.64
N LEU A 60 6.82 -4.34 -2.13
CA LEU A 60 8.27 -4.46 -2.03
C LEU A 60 8.90 -4.57 -3.43
N VAL A 61 8.31 -5.37 -4.32
CA VAL A 61 8.71 -5.42 -5.73
C VAL A 61 8.50 -4.08 -6.43
N CYS A 62 7.36 -3.43 -6.25
CA CYS A 62 7.11 -2.10 -6.83
C CYS A 62 8.07 -1.04 -6.28
N TRP A 63 8.50 -1.16 -5.03
CA TRP A 63 9.48 -0.27 -4.41
C TRP A 63 10.87 -0.49 -5.01
N GLU A 64 11.36 -1.73 -5.09
CA GLU A 64 12.64 -2.06 -5.73
C GLU A 64 12.69 -1.59 -7.19
N MET A 65 11.58 -1.72 -7.93
CA MET A 65 11.47 -1.24 -9.32
C MET A 65 11.39 0.29 -9.45
N ALA A 66 11.00 1.00 -8.39
CA ALA A 66 10.95 2.46 -8.37
C ALA A 66 12.27 3.10 -7.95
N GLU A 67 13.17 2.32 -7.34
CA GLU A 67 14.54 2.74 -6.99
C GLU A 67 15.57 2.42 -8.09
N CYS A 68 15.23 1.56 -9.07
CA CYS A 68 16.01 1.30 -10.28
C CYS A 68 15.76 2.35 -11.38
#